data_AF-A0A1N6M4W2-F1
#
_entry.id   AF-A0A1N6M4W2-F1
#
_cell.length_a   1.000
_cell.length_b   1.000
_cell.length_c   1.000
_cell.angle_alpha   90.00
_cell.angle_beta   90.00
_cell.angle_gamma   90.00
#
_symmetry.space_group_name_H-M   'P 1'
#
loop_
_entity.id
_entity.type
_entity.pdbx_description
1 polymer ?
#
loop_
_entity_poly.entity_id
_entity_poly.type
_entity_poly.pdbx_seq_one_letter_code
_entity_poly.pdbx_strand_id
1 'polypeptide(L)'
;MNSVLNNEATGLLAIQSVLSYLGSLNVANAYLIIPLVFDKKIRNYLKRKSTSILSAQELITSKSDYFIGFNEKFTDYLIITTNAILMGKELGFFSIEDGTLTYTNHTDSLDEYLGKKVNEIILASKNLSKILTIEPEELYSLLRLKI
;
A
#
# COMPACT_ATOMS: atom_id res chain seq x y z
N MET A 1 -14.36 -1.11 -13.48
CA MET A 1 -13.77 -0.92 -12.14
C MET A 1 -14.92 -0.92 -11.14
N ASN A 2 -14.89 -1.74 -10.08
CA ASN A 2 -15.96 -1.72 -9.06
C ASN A 2 -15.70 -0.49 -8.17
N SER A 3 -16.19 0.68 -8.59
CA SER A 3 -15.83 2.00 -8.06
C SER A 3 -16.13 2.16 -6.57
N VAL A 4 -17.13 1.44 -6.05
CA VAL A 4 -17.55 1.54 -4.64
C VAL A 4 -16.49 1.00 -3.67
N LEU A 5 -15.65 0.05 -4.07
CA LEU A 5 -14.65 -0.59 -3.19
C LEU A 5 -13.21 -0.12 -3.44
N ASN A 6 -12.98 0.66 -4.49
CA ASN A 6 -11.69 1.26 -4.81
C ASN A 6 -11.81 2.77 -4.59
N ASN A 7 -11.79 3.19 -3.33
CA ASN A 7 -11.99 4.57 -2.91
C ASN A 7 -10.99 4.98 -1.83
N GLU A 8 -11.03 6.25 -1.47
CA GLU A 8 -10.17 6.91 -0.51
C GLU A 8 -10.28 6.31 0.90
N ALA A 9 -11.48 5.96 1.35
CA ALA A 9 -11.68 5.35 2.67
C ALA A 9 -10.97 3.98 2.77
N THR A 10 -11.12 3.14 1.73
CA THR A 10 -10.41 1.86 1.65
C THR A 10 -8.90 2.07 1.48
N GLY A 11 -8.52 3.12 0.75
CA GLY A 11 -7.12 3.54 0.57
C GLY A 11 -6.46 3.97 1.88
N LEU A 12 -7.17 4.76 2.67
CA LEU A 12 -6.77 5.23 3.99
C LEU A 12 -6.50 4.04 4.91
N LEU A 13 -7.45 3.11 4.99
CA LEU A 13 -7.30 1.89 5.78
C LEU A 13 -6.12 1.04 5.29
N ALA A 14 -5.85 1.00 3.98
CA ALA A 14 -4.69 0.31 3.44
C ALA A 14 -3.36 0.95 3.87
N ILE A 15 -3.26 2.28 3.78
CA ILE A 15 -2.07 3.03 4.19
C ILE A 15 -1.85 2.86 5.70
N GLN A 16 -2.90 3.04 6.50
CA GLN A 16 -2.88 2.83 7.94
C GLN A 16 -2.43 1.41 8.31
N SER A 17 -2.95 0.39 7.62
CA SER A 17 -2.61 -1.02 7.88
C SER A 17 -1.15 -1.35 7.58
N VAL A 18 -0.53 -0.68 6.59
CA VAL A 18 0.90 -0.84 6.29
C VAL A 18 1.76 -0.07 7.29
N LEU A 19 1.39 1.18 7.57
CA LEU A 19 2.12 2.02 8.51
C LEU A 19 2.06 1.51 9.95
N SER A 20 1.02 0.75 10.34
CA SER A 20 1.00 0.08 11.66
C SER A 20 2.14 -0.93 11.84
N TYR A 21 2.74 -1.43 10.74
CA TYR A 21 3.95 -2.26 10.79
C TYR A 21 5.26 -1.48 10.65
N LEU A 22 5.25 -0.33 9.99
CA LEU A 22 6.48 0.44 9.67
C LEU A 22 6.71 1.64 10.59
N GLY A 23 5.66 2.17 11.21
CA GLY A 23 5.64 3.46 11.92
C GLY A 23 5.69 4.66 10.97
N SER A 24 6.62 4.67 10.02
CA SER A 24 6.78 5.72 9.02
C SER A 24 7.25 5.16 7.67
N LEU A 25 7.08 5.93 6.61
CA LEU A 25 7.47 5.55 5.26
C LEU A 25 7.76 6.79 4.41
N ASN A 26 8.73 6.72 3.50
CA ASN A 26 8.91 7.77 2.49
C ASN A 26 7.59 7.95 1.70
N VAL A 27 7.13 9.19 1.55
CA VAL A 27 5.84 9.48 0.93
C VAL A 27 5.75 8.92 -0.49
N ALA A 28 6.85 8.90 -1.25
CA ALA A 28 6.89 8.30 -2.58
C ALA A 28 6.59 6.79 -2.53
N ASN A 29 7.10 6.06 -1.55
CA ASN A 29 6.74 4.64 -1.38
C ASN A 29 5.31 4.44 -0.89
N ALA A 30 4.74 5.39 -0.14
CA ALA A 30 3.35 5.34 0.26
C ALA A 30 2.39 5.34 -0.97
N TYR A 31 2.76 6.01 -2.07
CA TYR A 31 2.00 5.99 -3.33
C TYR A 31 1.90 4.61 -3.98
N LEU A 32 2.73 3.65 -3.57
CA LEU A 32 2.67 2.27 -4.08
C LEU A 32 1.69 1.39 -3.30
N ILE A 33 1.27 1.78 -2.10
CA ILE A 33 0.43 0.94 -1.23
C ILE A 33 -0.88 0.59 -1.92
N ILE A 34 -1.62 1.60 -2.40
CA ILE A 34 -2.93 1.40 -3.04
C ILE A 34 -2.84 0.59 -4.33
N PRO A 35 -1.99 0.92 -5.33
CA PRO A 35 -1.93 0.13 -6.55
C PRO A 35 -1.51 -1.32 -6.30
N LEU A 36 -0.66 -1.60 -5.29
CA LEU A 36 -0.29 -2.96 -4.90
C LEU A 36 -1.44 -3.73 -4.25
N VAL A 37 -2.16 -3.13 -3.31
CA VAL A 37 -3.22 -3.84 -2.55
C VAL A 37 -4.57 -3.84 -3.26
N PHE A 38 -4.84 -2.90 -4.17
CA PHE A 38 -6.11 -2.89 -4.91
C PHE A 38 -6.09 -3.89 -6.07
N ASP A 39 -4.91 -4.20 -6.62
CA ASP A 39 -4.76 -5.31 -7.53
C ASP A 39 -5.06 -6.65 -6.81
N LYS A 40 -6.07 -7.36 -7.30
CA LYS A 40 -6.54 -8.61 -6.69
C LYS A 40 -5.50 -9.73 -6.78
N LYS A 41 -4.70 -9.79 -7.85
CA LYS A 41 -3.66 -10.83 -8.00
C LYS A 41 -2.56 -10.62 -6.97
N ILE A 42 -2.05 -9.39 -6.87
CA ILE A 42 -1.01 -9.02 -5.92
C ILE A 42 -1.51 -9.22 -4.48
N ARG A 43 -2.64 -8.62 -4.12
CA ARG A 43 -3.23 -8.77 -2.77
C ARG A 43 -3.46 -10.22 -2.36
N ASN A 44 -3.99 -11.04 -3.26
CA ASN A 44 -4.25 -12.45 -2.97
C ASN A 44 -2.98 -13.27 -2.73
N TYR A 45 -1.84 -12.85 -3.28
CA TYR A 45 -0.56 -13.46 -3.00
C TYR A 45 0.01 -12.97 -1.67
N LEU A 46 0.03 -11.64 -1.46
CA LEU A 46 0.56 -11.01 -0.25
C LEU A 46 -0.15 -11.45 1.03
N LYS A 47 -1.46 -11.68 0.98
CA LYS A 47 -2.27 -12.04 2.16
C LYS A 47 -2.09 -13.48 2.67
N ARG A 48 -1.43 -14.37 1.91
CA ARG A 48 -1.32 -15.79 2.29
C ARG A 48 -0.32 -15.94 3.44
N LYS A 49 -0.68 -16.73 4.45
CA LYS A 49 0.22 -17.05 5.57
C LYS A 49 1.49 -17.79 5.15
N SER A 50 1.43 -18.55 4.05
CA SER A 50 2.58 -19.26 3.47
C SER A 50 3.48 -18.38 2.61
N THR A 51 3.06 -17.16 2.29
CA THR A 51 3.90 -16.20 1.56
C THR A 51 4.90 -15.58 2.53
N SER A 52 6.18 -15.79 2.27
CA SER A 52 7.29 -15.13 2.96
C SER A 52 8.11 -14.34 1.95
N ILE A 53 7.95 -13.03 1.96
CA ILE A 53 8.68 -12.13 1.07
C ILE A 53 10.01 -11.79 1.71
N LEU A 54 11.09 -11.97 0.94
CA LEU A 54 12.45 -11.65 1.35
C LEU A 54 12.80 -10.21 1.01
N SER A 55 12.46 -9.77 -0.21
CA SER A 55 12.71 -8.41 -0.69
C SER A 55 11.76 -8.03 -1.83
N ALA A 56 11.73 -6.73 -2.16
CA ALA A 56 11.03 -6.23 -3.35
C ALA A 56 11.54 -6.88 -4.64
N GLN A 57 12.86 -6.98 -4.79
CA GLN A 57 13.50 -7.54 -5.98
C GLN A 57 13.15 -9.02 -6.19
N GLU A 58 13.14 -9.82 -5.11
CA GLU A 58 12.75 -11.23 -5.16
C GLU A 58 11.31 -11.37 -5.65
N LEU A 59 10.37 -10.62 -5.06
CA LEU A 59 8.95 -10.68 -5.44
C LEU A 59 8.73 -10.27 -6.90
N ILE A 60 9.28 -9.12 -7.30
CA ILE A 60 9.03 -8.55 -8.62
C ILE A 60 9.62 -9.45 -9.71
N THR A 61 10.75 -10.10 -9.44
CA THR A 61 11.37 -11.05 -10.36
C THR A 61 10.61 -12.38 -10.39
N SER A 62 10.25 -12.94 -9.24
CA SER A 62 9.62 -14.27 -9.12
C SER A 62 8.13 -14.30 -9.47
N LYS A 63 7.48 -13.13 -9.47
CA LYS A 63 6.06 -12.91 -9.81
C LYS A 63 5.86 -11.78 -10.82
N SER A 64 6.77 -11.67 -11.78
CA SER A 64 6.75 -10.59 -12.79
C SER A 64 5.43 -10.46 -13.55
N ASP A 65 4.70 -11.57 -13.75
CA ASP A 65 3.38 -11.60 -14.37
C ASP A 65 2.30 -10.82 -13.59
N TYR A 66 2.48 -10.61 -12.28
CA TYR A 66 1.56 -9.82 -11.46
C TYR A 66 1.71 -8.31 -11.70
N PHE A 67 2.89 -7.88 -12.13
CA PHE A 67 3.26 -6.47 -12.32
C PHE A 67 3.14 -6.01 -13.78
N ILE A 68 2.57 -6.85 -14.67
CA ILE A 68 2.22 -6.41 -16.03
C ILE A 68 1.20 -5.28 -15.95
N GLY A 69 1.51 -4.17 -16.63
CA GLY A 69 0.68 -2.96 -16.65
C GLY A 69 0.64 -2.22 -15.31
N PHE A 70 1.66 -2.37 -14.46
CA PHE A 70 1.66 -1.74 -13.15
C PHE A 70 1.83 -0.21 -13.20
N ASN A 71 2.51 0.32 -14.22
CA ASN A 71 2.65 1.76 -14.42
C ASN A 71 1.29 2.46 -14.64
N GLU A 72 0.43 1.85 -15.44
CA GLU A 72 -0.92 2.35 -15.70
C GLU A 72 -1.75 2.31 -14.41
N LYS A 73 -1.69 1.20 -13.66
CA LYS A 73 -2.36 1.09 -12.35
C LYS A 73 -1.87 2.14 -11.36
N PHE A 74 -0.55 2.35 -11.28
CA PHE A 74 0.04 3.36 -10.42
C PHE A 74 -0.54 4.74 -10.74
N THR A 75 -0.54 5.11 -12.03
CA THR A 75 -1.08 6.38 -12.51
C THR A 75 -2.57 6.52 -12.21
N ASP A 76 -3.37 5.47 -12.47
CA ASP A 76 -4.82 5.44 -12.20
C ASP A 76 -5.16 5.64 -10.71
N TYR A 77 -4.28 5.23 -9.80
CA TYR A 77 -4.46 5.33 -8.35
C TYR A 77 -3.78 6.54 -7.70
N LEU A 78 -3.12 7.42 -8.46
CA LEU A 78 -2.47 8.62 -7.90
C LEU A 78 -3.46 9.47 -7.10
N ILE A 79 -4.60 9.83 -7.71
CA ILE A 79 -5.62 10.68 -7.07
C ILE A 79 -6.16 10.03 -5.80
N ILE A 80 -6.49 8.73 -5.85
CA ILE A 80 -7.04 8.01 -4.69
C ILE A 80 -6.00 7.95 -3.56
N THR A 81 -4.72 7.75 -3.88
CA THR A 81 -3.66 7.73 -2.87
C THR A 81 -3.45 9.11 -2.26
N THR A 82 -3.37 10.17 -3.07
CA THR A 82 -3.25 11.54 -2.59
C THR A 82 -4.40 11.89 -1.64
N ASN A 83 -5.64 11.62 -2.06
CA ASN A 83 -6.82 11.94 -1.26
C ASN A 83 -6.90 11.09 0.02
N ALA A 84 -6.51 9.81 -0.03
CA ALA A 84 -6.46 8.96 1.16
C ALA A 84 -5.42 9.44 2.18
N ILE A 85 -4.22 9.86 1.72
CA ILE A 85 -3.19 10.45 2.57
C ILE A 85 -3.71 11.75 3.21
N LEU A 86 -4.30 12.64 2.40
CA LEU A 86 -4.86 13.90 2.88
C LEU A 86 -5.97 13.66 3.91
N MET A 87 -6.90 12.75 3.63
CA MET A 87 -7.96 12.37 4.56
C MET A 87 -7.38 11.87 5.88
N GLY A 88 -6.36 11.01 5.85
CA GLY A 88 -5.70 10.53 7.06
C GLY A 88 -4.97 11.64 7.83
N LYS A 89 -4.40 12.63 7.14
CA LYS A 89 -3.81 13.82 7.77
C LYS A 89 -4.87 14.69 8.47
N GLU A 90 -5.98 15.00 7.78
CA GLU A 90 -7.08 15.80 8.34
C GLU A 90 -7.75 15.10 9.55
N LEU A 91 -7.81 13.77 9.54
CA LEU A 91 -8.30 12.97 10.66
C LEU A 91 -7.27 12.78 11.79
N GLY A 92 -6.04 13.30 11.63
CA GLY A 92 -4.98 13.18 12.62
C GLY A 92 -4.35 11.78 12.71
N PHE A 93 -4.56 10.91 11.73
CA PHE A 93 -3.95 9.58 11.65
C PHE A 93 -2.52 9.62 11.11
N PHE A 94 -2.21 10.61 10.25
CA PHE A 94 -0.89 10.75 9.65
C PHE A 94 -0.32 12.16 9.81
N SER A 95 1.01 12.27 9.84
CA SER A 95 1.76 13.51 9.59
C SER A 95 2.67 13.33 8.38
N ILE A 96 2.99 14.45 7.70
CA ILE A 96 4.00 14.47 6.63
C ILE A 96 5.01 15.56 6.97
N GLU A 97 6.26 15.16 7.17
CA GLU A 97 7.39 16.03 7.46
C GLU A 97 8.60 15.54 6.65
N ASP A 98 9.30 16.45 5.97
CA ASP A 98 10.50 16.16 5.18
C ASP A 98 10.38 14.94 4.23
N GLY A 99 9.24 14.84 3.54
CA GLY A 99 8.96 13.75 2.60
C GLY A 99 8.66 12.39 3.26
N THR A 100 8.50 12.34 4.59
CA THR A 100 8.18 11.14 5.35
C THR A 100 6.74 11.19 5.84
N LEU A 101 5.95 10.15 5.53
CA LEU A 101 4.62 9.92 6.04
C LEU A 101 4.69 9.08 7.32
N THR A 102 4.28 9.65 8.45
CA THR A 102 4.36 9.01 9.76
C THR A 102 2.97 8.73 10.32
N TYR A 103 2.78 7.56 10.92
CA TYR A 103 1.55 7.21 11.63
C TYR A 103 1.56 7.85 13.02
N THR A 104 0.60 8.73 13.29
CA THR A 104 0.58 9.58 14.50
C THR A 104 -0.37 9.07 15.57
N ASN A 105 -1.40 8.31 15.19
CA ASN A 105 -2.44 7.90 16.12
C ASN A 105 -2.53 6.38 16.21
N HIS A 106 -2.04 5.80 17.30
CA HIS A 106 -2.20 4.38 17.61
C HIS A 106 -3.61 4.08 18.16
N THR A 107 -4.67 4.61 17.55
CA THR A 107 -6.03 4.16 17.92
C THR A 107 -6.09 2.66 17.85
N ASP A 108 -6.70 2.07 18.88
CA ASP A 108 -6.89 0.63 19.03
C ASP A 108 -7.45 0.00 17.76
N SER A 109 -7.08 -1.27 17.59
CA SER A 109 -7.33 -2.17 16.46
C SER A 109 -8.51 -1.80 15.56
N LEU A 110 -8.32 -2.02 14.25
CA LEU A 110 -9.37 -2.09 13.23
C LEU A 110 -10.32 -3.27 13.56
N ASP A 111 -11.04 -3.19 14.67
CA ASP A 111 -11.89 -4.24 15.18
C ASP A 111 -13.30 -4.08 14.64
N GLU A 112 -13.70 -5.15 13.96
CA GLU A 112 -15.03 -5.58 13.58
C GLU A 112 -15.68 -4.97 12.32
N TYR A 113 -15.82 -5.85 11.31
CA TYR A 113 -16.67 -5.77 10.11
C TYR A 113 -16.37 -4.68 9.05
N LEU A 114 -15.09 -4.44 8.72
CA LEU A 114 -14.69 -3.56 7.60
C LEU A 114 -14.86 -4.18 6.18
N GLY A 115 -15.46 -5.36 6.10
CA GLY A 115 -15.72 -6.07 4.85
C GLY A 115 -14.52 -6.87 4.31
N LYS A 116 -14.82 -7.81 3.42
CA LYS A 116 -13.86 -8.82 2.94
C LYS A 116 -12.59 -8.20 2.34
N LYS A 117 -12.72 -7.15 1.51
CA LYS A 117 -11.56 -6.56 0.83
C LYS A 117 -10.60 -5.91 1.83
N VAL A 118 -11.12 -5.15 2.81
CA VAL A 118 -10.28 -4.54 3.84
C VAL A 118 -9.57 -5.60 4.67
N ASN A 119 -10.27 -6.68 5.06
CA ASN A 119 -9.62 -7.80 5.76
C ASN A 119 -8.49 -8.43 4.92
N GLU A 120 -8.67 -8.58 3.61
CA GLU A 120 -7.59 -9.05 2.73
C GLU A 120 -6.41 -8.09 2.65
N ILE A 121 -6.66 -6.77 2.72
CA ILE A 121 -5.62 -5.73 2.74
C ILE A 121 -4.84 -5.79 4.05
N ILE A 122 -5.53 -5.86 5.19
CA ILE A 122 -4.90 -5.98 6.52
C ILE A 122 -3.97 -7.20 6.54
N LEU A 123 -4.45 -8.36 6.07
CA LEU A 123 -3.63 -9.57 5.99
C LEU A 123 -2.43 -9.45 5.04
N ALA A 124 -2.55 -8.67 3.96
CA ALA A 124 -1.45 -8.42 3.02
C ALA A 124 -0.41 -7.43 3.56
N SER A 125 -0.78 -6.57 4.52
CA SER A 125 -0.01 -5.40 4.91
C SER A 125 1.35 -5.74 5.53
N LYS A 126 1.45 -6.82 6.31
CA LYS A 126 2.73 -7.29 6.88
C LYS A 126 3.74 -7.70 5.83
N ASN A 127 3.28 -8.31 4.73
CA ASN A 127 4.17 -8.72 3.64
C ASN A 127 4.49 -7.54 2.72
N LEU A 128 3.52 -6.64 2.54
CA LEU A 128 3.74 -5.41 1.81
C LEU A 128 4.75 -4.48 2.48
N SER A 129 4.72 -4.35 3.81
CA SER A 129 5.63 -3.49 4.55
C SER A 129 7.10 -3.85 4.29
N LYS A 130 7.44 -5.13 4.10
CA LYS A 130 8.79 -5.60 3.77
C LYS A 130 9.32 -5.15 2.39
N ILE A 131 8.42 -4.82 1.47
CA ILE A 131 8.76 -4.42 0.10
C ILE A 131 9.01 -2.91 0.03
N LEU A 132 8.32 -2.14 0.89
CA LEU A 132 8.28 -0.68 0.82
C LEU A 132 9.45 0.00 1.55
N THR A 133 10.35 -0.74 2.20
CA THR A 133 11.47 -0.19 2.97
C THR A 133 12.71 0.13 2.12
N ILE A 134 12.72 -0.18 0.83
CA ILE A 134 13.82 0.18 -0.07
C ILE A 134 13.67 1.62 -0.58
N GLU A 135 14.75 2.22 -1.09
CA GLU A 135 14.71 3.58 -1.60
C GLU A 135 13.69 3.75 -2.74
N PRO A 136 12.95 4.87 -2.81
CA PRO A 136 11.90 5.06 -3.82
C PRO A 136 12.39 4.89 -5.25
N GLU A 137 13.57 5.44 -5.59
CA GLU A 137 14.12 5.35 -6.95
C GLU A 137 14.35 3.89 -7.36
N GLU A 138 14.86 3.07 -6.45
CA GLU A 138 15.09 1.65 -6.68
C GLU A 138 13.76 0.91 -6.89
N LEU A 139 12.78 1.13 -6.02
CA LEU A 139 11.49 0.46 -6.10
C LEU A 139 10.71 0.83 -7.36
N TYR A 140 10.76 2.11 -7.75
CA TYR A 140 10.10 2.62 -8.95
C TYR A 140 10.76 2.05 -10.21
N SER A 141 12.09 1.94 -10.21
CA SER A 141 12.84 1.29 -11.29
C SER A 141 12.47 -0.19 -11.42
N LEU A 142 12.43 -0.94 -10.31
CA LEU A 142 12.02 -2.36 -10.29
C LEU A 142 10.61 -2.55 -10.84
N LEU A 143 9.69 -1.66 -10.50
CA LEU A 143 8.30 -1.66 -10.97
C LEU A 143 8.11 -1.07 -12.37
N ARG A 144 9.19 -0.55 -12.98
CA ARG A 144 9.21 0.08 -14.31
C ARG A 144 8.22 1.25 -14.43
N LEU A 145 8.14 2.05 -13.37
CA LEU A 145 7.32 3.26 -13.36
C LEU A 145 7.96 4.33 -14.24
N LYS A 146 7.11 5.04 -14.98
CA LYS A 146 7.49 6.19 -15.81
C LYS A 146 7.00 7.43 -15.07
N ILE A 147 7.93 8.13 -14.43
CA ILE A 147 7.70 9.40 -13.73
C ILE A 147 8.00 10.54 -14.70
#